data_AF-A0A314Y9K9-F1
#
_entry.id   AF-A0A314Y9K9-F1
#
_cell.length_a   1.000
_cell.length_b   1.000
_cell.length_c   1.000
_cell.angle_alpha   90.00
_cell.angle_beta   90.00
_cell.angle_gamma   90.00
#
_symmetry.space_group_name_H-M   'P 1'
#
loop_
_entity.id
_entity.type
_entity.pdbx_description
1 polymer ?
#
loop_
_entity_poly.entity_id
_entity_poly.type
_entity_poly.pdbx_seq_one_letter_code
_entity_poly.pdbx_strand_id
1 'polypeptide(L)'
;MAAVRVVLLLGLFLFCLTEVSSDIKTEEQVPHLEQLVVRGGSRRLMQDIDCGGLCKQRCSVHSRPKICSRACGTCCLRCKCVPPGTSGNRELCGKCYTDMTTHGNKTKCP
;
A
#
# COMPACT_ATOMS: atom_id res chain seq x y z
N MET A 1 -39.67 -23.28 34.51
CA MET A 1 -38.21 -23.04 34.60
C MET A 1 -37.44 -23.41 33.32
N ALA A 2 -37.76 -24.54 32.68
CA ALA A 2 -37.12 -24.93 31.40
C ALA A 2 -37.40 -23.94 30.26
N ALA A 3 -38.65 -23.49 30.09
CA ALA A 3 -39.03 -22.54 29.04
C ALA A 3 -38.27 -21.20 29.12
N VAL A 4 -38.04 -20.69 30.34
CA VAL A 4 -37.29 -19.43 30.56
C VAL A 4 -35.82 -19.60 30.18
N ARG A 5 -35.22 -20.75 30.50
CA ARG A 5 -33.84 -21.07 30.10
C ARG A 5 -33.71 -21.22 28.58
N VAL A 6 -34.71 -21.83 27.93
CA VAL A 6 -34.76 -21.96 26.46
C VAL A 6 -34.85 -20.59 25.80
N VAL A 7 -35.70 -19.69 26.31
CA VAL A 7 -35.82 -18.31 25.78
C VAL A 7 -34.53 -17.51 25.97
N LEU A 8 -33.86 -17.65 27.13
CA LEU A 8 -32.57 -16.99 27.37
C LEU A 8 -31.45 -17.52 26.46
N LEU A 9 -31.42 -18.83 26.22
CA LEU A 9 -30.44 -19.45 25.31
C LEU A 9 -30.68 -19.04 23.85
N LEU A 10 -31.95 -18.98 23.41
CA LEU A 10 -32.30 -18.51 22.07
C LEU A 10 -31.96 -17.02 21.88
N GLY A 11 -32.22 -16.19 22.89
CA GLY A 11 -31.87 -14.77 22.87
C GLY A 11 -30.36 -14.53 22.82
N LEU A 12 -29.58 -15.26 23.61
CA LEU A 12 -28.11 -15.20 23.57
C LEU A 12 -27.56 -15.66 22.21
N PHE A 13 -28.12 -16.73 21.64
CA PHE A 13 -27.70 -17.24 20.33
C PHE A 13 -27.95 -16.21 19.22
N LEU A 14 -29.12 -15.55 19.23
CA LEU A 14 -29.44 -14.47 18.28
C LEU A 14 -28.53 -13.25 18.45
N PHE A 15 -28.19 -12.88 19.69
CA PHE A 15 -27.27 -11.79 19.98
C PHE A 15 -25.82 -12.08 19.52
N CYS A 16 -25.37 -13.35 19.63
CA CYS A 16 -24.08 -13.78 19.09
C CYS A 16 -24.03 -13.72 17.56
N LEU A 17 -25.14 -14.04 16.86
CA LEU A 17 -25.20 -13.94 15.41
C LEU A 17 -25.16 -12.49 14.90
N THR A 18 -25.68 -11.52 15.67
CA THR A 18 -25.64 -10.10 15.28
C THR A 18 -24.24 -9.47 15.41
N GLU A 19 -23.46 -9.86 16.42
CA GLU A 19 -22.08 -9.38 16.59
C GLU A 19 -21.12 -9.96 15.53
N VAL A 20 -21.32 -11.22 15.12
CA VAL A 20 -20.52 -11.89 14.06
C VAL A 20 -20.70 -11.24 12.68
N SER A 21 -21.82 -10.56 12.43
CA SER A 21 -22.07 -9.89 11.14
C SER A 21 -21.19 -8.66 10.89
N SER A 22 -20.43 -8.17 11.88
CA SER A 22 -19.63 -6.94 11.72
C SER A 22 -18.18 -7.17 11.26
N ASP A 23 -17.70 -8.41 11.11
CA ASP A 23 -16.29 -8.65 10.72
C ASP A 23 -16.05 -9.81 9.72
N ILE A 24 -17.03 -10.13 8.87
CA ILE A 24 -16.79 -10.98 7.69
C ILE A 24 -16.76 -10.09 6.44
N LYS A 25 -15.56 -9.56 6.14
CA LYS A 25 -15.22 -9.15 4.78
C LYS A 25 -15.10 -10.41 3.93
N THR A 26 -16.16 -10.73 3.20
CA THR A 26 -16.11 -11.66 2.07
C THR A 26 -15.17 -11.08 1.01
N GLU A 27 -13.92 -11.53 0.96
CA GLU A 27 -13.08 -11.41 -0.24
C GLU A 27 -13.00 -12.79 -0.90
N GLU A 28 -13.95 -13.08 -1.78
CA GLU A 28 -13.77 -14.10 -2.82
C GLU A 28 -13.84 -13.39 -4.19
N GLN A 29 -12.64 -13.21 -4.77
CA GLN A 29 -12.25 -13.09 -6.17
C GLN A 29 -13.24 -12.48 -7.18
N VAL A 30 -12.86 -11.33 -7.79
CA VAL A 30 -12.84 -11.04 -9.26
C VAL A 30 -12.32 -9.59 -9.46
N PRO A 31 -11.61 -9.29 -10.57
CA PRO A 31 -10.44 -8.42 -10.57
C PRO A 31 -10.73 -6.96 -10.93
N HIS A 32 -9.87 -6.09 -10.41
CA HIS A 32 -9.42 -4.86 -11.06
C HIS A 32 -10.48 -3.83 -11.49
N LEU A 33 -11.21 -3.24 -10.54
CA LEU A 33 -11.60 -1.82 -10.64
C LEU A 33 -12.12 -1.32 -9.29
N GLU A 34 -11.99 0.00 -9.06
CA GLU A 34 -12.66 0.78 -8.00
C GLU A 34 -11.91 0.97 -6.67
N GLN A 35 -10.77 1.69 -6.72
CA GLN A 35 -10.40 2.55 -5.59
C GLN A 35 -10.96 3.95 -5.82
N LEU A 36 -12.23 4.14 -5.48
CA LEU A 36 -12.87 5.45 -5.38
C LEU A 36 -12.76 5.97 -3.93
N VAL A 37 -11.63 6.58 -3.62
CA VAL A 37 -11.59 7.64 -2.60
C VAL A 37 -11.17 8.92 -3.31
N VAL A 38 -12.17 9.76 -3.57
CA VAL A 38 -12.12 10.98 -4.36
C VAL A 38 -11.20 12.04 -3.72
N ARG A 39 -10.15 12.44 -4.44
CA ARG A 39 -9.76 13.85 -4.60
C ARG A 39 -8.81 14.05 -5.80
N GLY A 40 -9.37 14.36 -6.97
CA GLY A 40 -8.60 14.88 -8.11
C GLY A 40 -9.20 14.53 -9.46
N GLY A 41 -9.85 15.50 -10.11
CA GLY A 41 -10.48 15.35 -11.43
C GLY A 41 -9.47 15.03 -12.54
N SER A 42 -9.93 14.17 -13.44
CA SER A 42 -9.26 13.61 -14.62
C SER A 42 -8.40 14.60 -15.41
N ARG A 43 -7.08 14.36 -15.47
CA ARG A 43 -6.15 14.99 -16.41
C ARG A 43 -5.25 13.93 -17.05
N ARG A 44 -5.73 13.31 -18.14
CA ARG A 44 -5.03 12.26 -18.91
C ARG A 44 -4.81 10.99 -18.07
N LEU A 45 -4.95 9.83 -18.68
CA LEU A 45 -4.65 8.54 -18.04
C LEU A 45 -3.10 8.34 -17.96
N MET A 46 -2.38 9.34 -17.43
CA MET A 46 -1.04 9.12 -16.90
C MET A 46 -1.28 8.41 -15.57
N GLN A 47 -0.93 7.13 -15.49
CA GLN A 47 -0.95 6.39 -14.23
C GLN A 47 -0.13 7.18 -13.20
N ASP A 48 -0.82 7.78 -12.24
CA ASP A 48 -0.16 8.44 -11.11
C ASP A 48 0.42 7.34 -10.22
N ILE A 49 1.73 7.13 -10.33
CA ILE A 49 2.48 6.24 -9.44
C ILE A 49 2.45 6.79 -8.02
N ASP A 50 2.02 5.98 -7.05
CA ASP A 50 2.12 6.31 -5.63
C ASP A 50 3.58 6.17 -5.15
N CYS A 51 4.36 7.21 -5.40
CA CYS A 51 5.73 7.30 -4.89
C CYS A 51 5.78 7.25 -3.36
N GLY A 52 4.75 7.70 -2.66
CA GLY A 52 4.72 7.74 -1.19
C GLY A 52 4.71 6.34 -0.59
N GLY A 53 3.74 5.51 -1.00
CA GLY A 53 3.62 4.13 -0.57
C GLY A 53 4.83 3.28 -1.00
N LEU A 54 5.22 3.35 -2.27
CA LEU A 54 6.33 2.55 -2.79
C LEU A 54 7.66 2.90 -2.14
N CYS A 55 7.98 4.18 -1.97
CA CYS A 55 9.21 4.58 -1.29
C CYS A 55 9.21 4.29 0.20
N LYS A 56 8.03 4.20 0.84
CA LYS A 56 7.92 3.75 2.23
C LYS A 56 8.28 2.26 2.35
N GLN A 57 7.80 1.42 1.43
CA GLN A 57 8.17 0.01 1.39
C GLN A 57 9.66 -0.17 1.08
N ARG A 58 10.16 0.49 0.02
CA ARG A 58 11.57 0.40 -0.40
C ARG A 58 12.55 0.74 0.71
N CYS A 59 12.22 1.73 1.52
CA CYS A 59 13.08 2.25 2.57
C CYS A 59 12.79 1.69 3.98
N SER A 60 11.92 0.68 4.10
CA SER A 60 11.42 0.21 5.40
C SER A 60 12.50 -0.33 6.33
N VAL A 61 13.52 -1.00 5.77
CA VAL A 61 14.66 -1.57 6.51
C VAL A 61 15.94 -0.74 6.38
N HIS A 62 15.87 0.41 5.73
CA HIS A 62 17.04 1.26 5.55
C HIS A 62 17.42 1.89 6.90
N SER A 63 18.71 1.96 7.24
CA SER A 63 19.19 2.52 8.52
C SER A 63 18.73 3.96 8.77
N ARG A 64 18.44 4.70 7.69
CA ARG A 64 17.91 6.07 7.71
C ARG A 64 16.65 6.18 6.83
N PRO A 65 15.47 5.70 7.28
CA PRO A 65 14.28 5.58 6.42
C PRO A 65 13.81 6.91 5.84
N LYS A 66 13.74 7.97 6.66
CA LYS A 66 13.27 9.31 6.21
C LYS A 66 14.13 9.89 5.10
N ILE A 67 15.45 9.70 5.16
CA ILE A 67 16.39 10.20 4.15
C ILE A 67 16.29 9.36 2.87
N CYS A 68 16.21 8.03 3.02
CA CYS A 68 15.97 7.12 1.91
C CYS A 68 14.67 7.46 1.17
N SER A 69 13.54 7.64 1.89
CA SER A 69 12.25 7.94 1.26
C SER A 69 12.26 9.28 0.53
N ARG A 70 12.97 10.30 1.04
CA ARG A 70 13.14 11.58 0.35
C ARG A 70 13.94 11.43 -0.96
N ALA A 71 15.02 10.66 -0.94
CA ALA A 71 15.82 10.38 -2.13
C ALA A 71 15.01 9.55 -3.16
N CYS A 72 14.38 8.47 -2.69
CA CYS A 72 13.49 7.63 -3.49
C CYS A 72 12.38 8.44 -4.14
N GLY A 73 11.69 9.32 -3.39
CA GLY A 73 10.62 10.14 -3.93
C GLY A 73 11.09 11.05 -5.07
N THR A 74 12.30 11.62 -4.96
CA THR A 74 12.88 12.42 -6.06
C THR A 74 13.14 11.58 -7.31
N CYS A 75 13.65 10.35 -7.13
CA CYS A 75 13.87 9.43 -8.24
C CYS A 75 12.55 8.93 -8.84
N CYS A 76 11.57 8.60 -8.02
CA CYS A 76 10.26 8.14 -8.43
C CYS A 76 9.49 9.22 -9.21
N LEU A 77 9.50 10.48 -8.76
CA LEU A 77 8.82 11.56 -9.47
C LEU A 77 9.42 11.81 -10.86
N ARG A 78 10.73 11.62 -11.01
CA ARG A 78 11.46 11.80 -12.28
C ARG A 78 11.35 10.59 -13.21
N CYS A 79 11.57 9.40 -12.68
CA CYS A 79 11.65 8.16 -13.45
C CYS A 79 10.33 7.39 -13.51
N LYS A 80 9.32 7.83 -12.75
CA LYS A 80 7.99 7.19 -12.62
C LYS A 80 8.08 5.69 -12.30
N CYS A 81 9.08 5.29 -11.51
CA CYS A 81 9.33 3.91 -11.12
C CYS A 81 10.01 3.84 -9.75
N VAL A 82 9.64 2.83 -8.95
CA VAL A 82 10.34 2.41 -7.73
C VAL A 82 10.59 0.90 -7.83
N PRO A 83 11.83 0.42 -7.68
CA PRO A 83 12.10 -1.00 -7.83
C PRO A 83 11.56 -1.81 -6.64
N PRO A 84 11.08 -3.03 -6.87
CA PRO A 84 10.48 -3.88 -5.83
C PRO A 84 11.53 -4.32 -4.79
N GLY A 85 11.05 -4.63 -3.59
CA GLY A 85 11.88 -5.04 -2.47
C GLY A 85 12.51 -3.85 -1.74
N THR A 86 13.45 -4.11 -0.84
CA THR A 86 14.10 -3.08 0.00
C THR A 86 15.53 -2.74 -0.43
N SER A 87 16.11 -3.55 -1.32
CA SER A 87 17.47 -3.40 -1.86
C SER A 87 17.57 -4.06 -3.23
N GLY A 88 18.54 -3.65 -4.06
CA GLY A 88 18.77 -4.26 -5.38
C GLY A 88 17.65 -3.98 -6.39
N ASN A 89 17.58 -4.79 -7.46
CA ASN A 89 16.55 -4.70 -8.51
C ASN A 89 16.48 -3.35 -9.23
N ARG A 90 17.53 -2.53 -9.16
CA ARG A 90 17.51 -1.14 -9.63
C ARG A 90 17.41 -1.07 -11.16
N GLU A 91 17.94 -2.08 -11.82
CA GLU A 91 17.87 -2.33 -13.25
C GLU A 91 16.44 -2.48 -13.77
N LEU A 92 15.47 -2.89 -12.93
CA LEU A 92 14.05 -2.98 -13.32
C LEU A 92 13.43 -1.61 -13.61
N CYS A 93 13.94 -0.55 -12.99
CA CYS A 93 13.55 0.83 -13.31
C CYS A 93 14.45 1.48 -14.38
N GLY A 94 15.37 0.72 -14.97
CA GLY A 94 16.26 1.15 -16.03
C GLY A 94 17.24 2.26 -15.65
N LYS A 95 17.86 2.82 -16.69
CA LYS A 95 18.97 3.79 -16.58
C LYS A 95 18.60 5.06 -15.80
N CYS A 96 17.36 5.51 -15.87
CA CYS A 96 16.92 6.69 -15.13
C CYS A 96 17.14 6.54 -13.62
N TYR A 97 16.84 5.37 -13.05
CA TYR A 97 17.00 5.12 -11.61
C TYR A 97 18.43 4.74 -11.23
N THR A 98 19.17 4.07 -12.12
CA THR A 98 20.55 3.63 -11.84
C THR A 98 21.56 4.75 -11.97
N ASP A 99 21.42 5.59 -13.00
CA ASP A 99 22.45 6.55 -13.45
C ASP A 99 22.29 7.93 -12.77
N MET A 100 21.21 8.13 -12.02
CA MET A 100 21.02 9.33 -11.22
C MET A 100 22.07 9.44 -10.12
N THR A 101 22.87 10.50 -10.19
CA THR A 101 23.94 10.81 -9.25
C THR A 101 23.65 12.09 -8.46
N THR A 102 24.31 12.20 -7.31
CA THR A 102 24.40 13.43 -6.52
C THR A 102 25.54 14.30 -7.05
N HIS A 103 25.65 15.55 -6.58
CA HIS A 103 26.79 16.42 -6.92
C HIS A 103 28.16 15.80 -6.59
N GLY A 104 28.23 14.87 -5.63
CA GLY A 104 29.46 14.16 -5.29
C GLY A 104 29.73 12.89 -6.12
N ASN A 105 29.11 12.74 -7.29
CA ASN A 105 29.21 11.55 -8.16
C ASN A 105 28.81 10.23 -7.50
N LYS A 106 28.12 10.28 -6.35
CA LYS A 106 27.54 9.09 -5.71
C LYS A 106 26.15 8.84 -6.25
N THR A 107 25.79 7.56 -6.35
CA THR A 107 24.45 7.15 -6.72
C THR A 107 23.40 7.75 -5.78
N LYS A 108 22.37 8.38 -6.36
CA LYS A 108 21.36 9.14 -5.62
C LYS A 108 20.18 8.28 -5.17
N CYS A 109 19.75 7.34 -6.00
CA CYS A 109 18.55 6.54 -5.76
C CYS A 109 18.88 5.27 -4.94
N PRO A 110 18.04 4.91 -3.95
CA PRO A 110 18.29 3.78 -3.05
C PRO A 110 18.18 2.38 -3.68
#